data_AF-A0A3B9XIT0-F1
#
_entry.id   AF-A0A3B9XIT0-F1
#
_cell.length_a   1.000
_cell.length_b   1.000
_cell.length_c   1.000
_cell.angle_alpha   90.00
_cell.angle_beta   90.00
_cell.angle_gamma   90.00
#
_symmetry.space_group_name_H-M   'P 1'
#
loop_
_entity.id
_entity.type
_entity.pdbx_description
1 polymer ?
#
loop_
_entity_poly.entity_id
_entity_poly.type
_entity_poly.pdbx_seq_one_letter_code
_entity_poly.pdbx_strand_id
1 'polypeptide(L)'
;MKEIKMQSDLILSVDLQMKKLLKMTENVAQGRATILITGESGTGKELLSRFIHAKSSRSQKPFVAVNCAALPEGLLESELFGYEKGAFTGA
;
A
#
# COMPACT_ATOMS: atom_id res chain seq x y z
N MET A 1 23.01 3.67 -27.93
CA MET A 1 22.19 4.30 -26.87
C MET A 1 20.91 3.51 -26.72
N LYS A 2 20.78 2.65 -25.71
CA LYS A 2 19.49 2.04 -25.33
C LYS A 2 18.96 2.84 -24.16
N GLU A 3 17.85 3.53 -24.39
CA GLU A 3 17.14 4.26 -23.34
C GLU A 3 16.74 3.29 -22.24
N ILE A 4 17.28 3.51 -21.05
CA ILE A 4 16.82 2.91 -19.81
C ILE A 4 15.49 3.59 -19.51
N LYS A 5 14.38 3.01 -19.98
CA LYS A 5 13.04 3.41 -19.56
C LYS A 5 12.90 3.01 -18.10
N MET A 6 12.61 3.98 -17.23
CA MET A 6 12.30 3.77 -15.80
C MET A 6 11.24 2.68 -15.64
N GLN A 7 11.71 1.46 -15.39
CA GLN A 7 10.91 0.38 -14.86
C GLN A 7 10.75 0.73 -13.38
N SER A 8 9.53 0.77 -12.87
CA SER A 8 9.35 0.84 -11.42
C SER A 8 9.96 -0.42 -10.82
N ASP A 9 11.19 -0.33 -10.31
CA ASP A 9 12.05 -1.42 -9.79
C ASP A 9 11.48 -2.19 -8.58
N LEU A 10 10.19 -2.05 -8.31
CA LEU A 10 9.57 -2.49 -7.07
C LEU A 10 9.12 -3.97 -7.10
N ILE A 11 8.78 -4.51 -8.27
CA ILE A 11 8.23 -5.87 -8.40
C ILE A 11 8.93 -6.61 -9.53
N LEU A 12 9.62 -7.69 -9.18
CA LEU A 12 10.21 -8.64 -10.11
C LEU A 12 9.32 -9.88 -10.19
N SER A 13 8.89 -10.26 -11.40
CA SER A 13 8.17 -11.51 -11.61
C SER A 13 8.32 -12.02 -13.04
N VAL A 14 8.48 -13.33 -13.15
CA VAL A 14 8.48 -14.06 -14.44
C VAL A 14 7.12 -14.69 -14.75
N ASP A 15 6.22 -14.75 -13.77
CA ASP A 15 4.92 -15.41 -13.88
C ASP A 15 3.92 -14.58 -14.71
N LEU A 16 3.14 -15.27 -15.55
CA LEU A 16 2.20 -14.62 -16.46
C LEU A 16 0.96 -14.08 -15.73
N GLN A 17 0.51 -14.74 -14.66
CA GLN A 17 -0.64 -14.26 -13.87
C GLN A 17 -0.26 -13.00 -13.11
N MET A 18 0.96 -12.93 -12.56
CA MET A 18 1.47 -11.73 -11.93
C MET A 18 1.53 -10.56 -12.91
N LYS A 19 1.98 -10.78 -14.15
CA LYS A 19 1.97 -9.72 -15.20
C LYS A 19 0.55 -9.22 -15.50
N LYS A 20 -0.44 -10.11 -15.55
CA LYS A 20 -1.86 -9.74 -15.74
C LYS A 20 -2.39 -8.95 -14.55
N LEU A 21 -2.05 -9.38 -13.33
CA LEU A 21 -2.41 -8.68 -12.09
C LEU A 21 -1.85 -7.26 -12.09
N LEU A 22 -0.56 -7.09 -12.39
CA LEU A 22 0.07 -5.77 -12.46
C LEU A 22 -0.65 -4.85 -13.45
N LYS A 23 -0.97 -5.35 -14.65
CA LYS A 23 -1.73 -4.58 -15.64
C LYS A 23 -3.13 -4.20 -15.16
N MET A 24 -3.82 -5.10 -14.46
CA MET A 24 -5.12 -4.80 -13.84
C MET A 24 -4.98 -3.70 -12.78
N THR A 25 -3.95 -3.80 -11.93
CA THR A 25 -3.73 -2.81 -10.88
C THR A 25 -3.37 -1.43 -11.42
N GLU A 26 -2.67 -1.31 -12.55
CA GLU A 26 -2.41 -0.01 -13.20
C GLU A 26 -3.71 0.69 -13.61
N ASN A 27 -4.70 -0.05 -14.10
CA ASN A 27 -6.01 0.52 -14.45
C ASN A 27 -6.77 1.01 -13.21
N VAL A 28 -6.80 0.19 -12.15
CA VAL A 28 -7.51 0.53 -10.90
C VAL A 28 -6.82 1.68 -10.16
N ALA A 29 -5.49 1.82 -10.29
CA ALA A 29 -4.70 2.87 -9.66
C ALA A 29 -5.15 4.30 -10.05
N GLN A 30 -5.74 4.48 -11.24
CA GLN A 30 -6.28 5.79 -11.65
C GLN A 30 -7.54 6.18 -10.87
N GLY A 31 -8.23 5.20 -10.29
CA GLY A 31 -9.44 5.40 -9.50
C GLY A 31 -9.20 5.87 -8.07
N ARG A 32 -10.31 6.26 -7.42
CA ARG A 32 -10.35 6.64 -5.99
C ARG A 32 -10.95 5.57 -5.09
N ALA A 33 -11.34 4.42 -5.64
CA ALA A 33 -11.91 3.33 -4.88
C ALA A 33 -10.88 2.73 -3.89
N THR A 34 -11.39 2.21 -2.78
CA THR A 34 -10.61 1.40 -1.82
C THR A 34 -10.29 0.04 -2.45
N ILE A 35 -9.07 -0.45 -2.23
CA ILE A 35 -8.58 -1.71 -2.82
C ILE A 35 -8.29 -2.69 -1.69
N LEU A 36 -8.89 -3.88 -1.77
CA LEU A 36 -8.58 -5.01 -0.89
C LEU A 36 -7.60 -5.94 -1.59
N ILE A 37 -6.44 -6.17 -0.99
CA ILE A 37 -5.43 -7.12 -1.50
C ILE A 37 -5.44 -8.36 -0.61
N THR A 38 -5.76 -9.51 -1.19
CA THR A 38 -5.77 -10.80 -0.49
C THR A 38 -4.61 -11.68 -0.95
N GLY A 39 -4.27 -12.67 -0.13
CA GLY A 39 -3.19 -13.62 -0.40
C GLY A 39 -2.46 -14.02 0.87
N GLU A 40 -1.70 -15.10 0.77
CA GLU A 40 -0.93 -15.67 1.89
C GLU A 40 0.13 -14.69 2.41
N SER A 41 0.60 -14.92 3.64
CA SER A 41 1.69 -14.13 4.22
C SER A 41 2.96 -14.27 3.36
N GLY A 42 3.76 -13.21 3.24
CA GLY A 42 5.00 -13.23 2.46
C GLY A 42 4.86 -13.13 0.93
N THR A 43 3.65 -13.04 0.37
CA THR A 43 3.42 -12.97 -1.10
C THR A 43 3.63 -11.59 -1.73
N GLY A 44 4.17 -10.61 -1.00
CA GLY A 44 4.50 -9.28 -1.55
C GLY A 44 3.32 -8.30 -1.63
N LYS A 45 2.25 -8.49 -0.84
CA LYS A 45 1.08 -7.59 -0.81
C LYS A 45 1.45 -6.12 -0.52
N GLU A 46 2.44 -5.89 0.34
CA GLU A 46 2.95 -4.53 0.61
C GLU A 46 3.57 -3.91 -0.64
N LEU A 47 4.42 -4.65 -1.36
CA LEU A 47 5.02 -4.20 -2.61
C LEU A 47 3.94 -3.87 -3.66
N LEU A 48 2.89 -4.69 -3.75
CA LEU A 48 1.76 -4.43 -4.65
C LEU A 48 1.02 -3.14 -4.26
N SER A 49 0.78 -2.89 -2.97
CA SER A 49 0.13 -1.66 -2.50
C SER A 49 0.93 -0.40 -2.84
N ARG A 50 2.26 -0.47 -2.71
CA ARG A 50 3.19 0.61 -3.07
C ARG A 50 3.26 0.82 -4.58
N PHE A 51 3.23 -0.26 -5.37
CA PHE A 51 3.14 -0.20 -6.83
C PHE A 51 1.86 0.52 -7.28
N ILE A 52 0.71 0.16 -6.70
CA ILE A 52 -0.57 0.82 -6.97
C ILE A 52 -0.50 2.32 -6.66
N HIS A 53 0.05 2.69 -5.50
CA HIS A 53 0.22 4.11 -5.15
C HIS A 53 1.10 4.84 -6.16
N ALA A 54 2.25 4.27 -6.54
CA ALA A 54 3.17 4.85 -7.51
C ALA A 54 2.53 5.05 -8.90
N LYS A 55 1.58 4.20 -9.28
CA LYS A 55 0.85 4.26 -10.56
C LYS A 55 -0.42 5.11 -10.51
N SER A 56 -0.80 5.60 -9.34
CA SER A 56 -2.03 6.37 -9.16
C SER A 56 -1.86 7.87 -9.40
N SER A 57 -2.98 8.60 -9.50
CA SER A 57 -3.01 10.06 -9.53
C SER A 57 -2.54 10.75 -8.23
N ARG A 58 -2.27 9.96 -7.18
CA ARG A 58 -1.77 10.40 -5.86
C ARG A 58 -0.33 9.97 -5.58
N SER A 59 0.41 9.54 -6.60
CA SER A 59 1.80 9.06 -6.47
C SER A 59 2.76 10.06 -5.80
N GLN A 60 2.52 11.37 -5.96
CA GLN A 60 3.31 12.43 -5.32
C GLN A 60 2.85 12.78 -3.90
N LYS A 61 1.79 12.14 -3.40
CA LYS A 61 1.31 12.32 -2.03
C LYS A 61 1.94 11.27 -1.09
N PRO A 62 1.98 11.53 0.24
CA PRO A 62 2.48 10.56 1.20
C PRO A 62 1.72 9.23 1.11
N PHE A 63 2.47 8.14 1.25
CA PHE A 63 1.94 6.79 1.43
C PHE A 63 2.24 6.34 2.85
N VAL A 64 1.20 6.18 3.66
CA VAL A 64 1.31 5.75 5.05
C VAL A 64 0.90 4.28 5.12
N ALA A 65 1.84 3.42 5.48
CA ALA A 65 1.59 1.99 5.71
C ALA A 65 1.39 1.76 7.20
N VAL A 66 0.36 0.98 7.56
CA VAL A 66 0.07 0.60 8.94
C VAL A 66 -0.04 -0.92 9.02
N ASN A 67 0.69 -1.53 9.96
CA ASN A 67 0.54 -2.93 10.29
C ASN A 67 -0.35 -3.07 11.53
N CYS A 68 -1.65 -3.31 11.33
CA CYS A 68 -2.61 -3.43 12.43
C CYS A 68 -2.29 -4.58 13.39
N ALA A 69 -1.60 -5.63 12.95
CA ALA A 69 -1.21 -6.75 13.82
C ALA A 69 -0.09 -6.38 14.81
N ALA A 70 0.62 -5.27 14.58
CA ALA A 70 1.67 -4.78 15.47
C ALA A 70 1.17 -3.74 16.48
N LEU A 71 -0.09 -3.30 16.37
CA LEU A 71 -0.68 -2.27 17.24
C LEU A 71 -1.56 -2.91 18.31
N PRO A 72 -1.40 -2.56 19.60
CA PRO A 72 -2.32 -2.96 20.66
C PRO A 72 -3.72 -2.41 20.39
N GLU A 73 -4.78 -3.21 20.62
CA GLU A 73 -6.17 -2.81 20.33
C GLU A 73 -6.57 -1.49 21.00
N GLY A 74 -6.20 -1.29 22.27
CA GLY A 74 -6.50 -0.06 23.01
C GLY A 74 -5.78 1.20 22.51
N LEU A 75 -4.76 1.05 21.65
CA LEU A 75 -4.01 2.15 21.06
C LEU A 75 -4.29 2.34 19.56
N LEU A 76 -4.97 1.40 18.90
CA LEU A 76 -5.19 1.44 17.45
C LEU A 76 -5.95 2.71 17.04
N GLU A 77 -7.00 3.05 17.77
CA GLU A 77 -7.82 4.23 17.47
C GLU A 77 -7.05 5.53 17.69
N SER A 78 -6.30 5.63 18.78
CA SER A 78 -5.52 6.83 19.12
C SER A 78 -4.35 7.05 18.14
N GLU A 79 -3.75 5.99 17.60
CA GLU A 79 -2.72 6.09 16.56
C GLU A 79 -3.31 6.44 15.18
N LEU A 80 -4.49 5.93 14.83
CA LEU A 80 -5.12 6.18 13.53
C LEU A 80 -5.77 7.57 13.44
N PHE A 81 -6.41 8.01 14.51
CA PHE A 81 -7.24 9.22 14.52
C PHE A 81 -6.64 10.36 15.35
N GLY A 82 -5.61 10.08 16.15
CA GLY A 82 -5.11 11.00 17.15
C GLY A 82 -6.01 11.06 18.38
N TYR A 83 -5.55 11.78 19.40
CA TYR A 83 -6.30 12.05 20.62
C TYR A 83 -5.92 13.43 21.14
N GLU A 84 -6.84 14.09 21.84
CA GLU A 84 -6.53 15.35 22.51
C GLU A 84 -5.93 15.11 23.90
N LYS A 85 -5.13 16.07 24.37
CA LYS A 85 -4.52 16.01 25.70
C LYS A 85 -5.62 15.96 26.77
N GLY A 86 -5.66 14.88 27.55
CA GLY A 86 -6.68 14.65 28.58
C GLY A 86 -7.86 13.77 28.13
N ALA A 87 -7.90 13.34 26.86
CA ALA A 87 -8.89 12.37 26.39
C ALA A 87 -8.73 10.97 27.00
N PHE A 88 -7.52 10.65 27.50
CA PHE A 88 -7.24 9.44 28.26
C PHE A 88 -6.73 9.83 29.65
N THR A 89 -7.42 9.37 30.70
CA THR A 89 -6.99 9.48 32.10
C THR A 89 -6.22 8.24 32.58
N GLY A 90 -5.83 7.35 31.67
CA GLY A 90 -5.25 6.04 31.96
C GLY A 90 -3.78 5.91 31.60
N ALA A 91 -2.92 6.63 32.32
CA ALA A 91 -1.52 6.29 32.53
C ALA A 91 -1.33 5.91 34.00
#